data_AF-A0A1G1AKV3-F1
#
_entry.id   AF-A0A1G1AKV3-F1
#
_cell.length_a   1.000
_cell.length_b   1.000
_cell.length_c   1.000
_cell.angle_alpha   90.00
_cell.angle_beta   90.00
_cell.angle_gamma   90.00
#
_symmetry.space_group_name_H-M   'P 1'
#
loop_
_entity.id
_entity.type
_entity.pdbx_description
1 polymer ?
#
loop_
_entity_poly.entity_id
_entity_poly.type
_entity_poly.pdbx_seq_one_letter_code
_entity_poly.pdbx_strand_id
1 'polypeptide(L)'
;MQVPTTAPVKLTAQHSPLGGRLVAGLVGGFILAVLAANISSVLFGDVTAKEQSVTVTAVSVIIFFGLWATSVIFAIKANRAAKVWRRLFISNACLSFALPLAGFITAGKAVHHFAVKGHELEAATMAGAGGIAAILLGILGFFLGAIFLTVGLLVGRDKQKTG
;
A
#
# COMPACT_ATOMS: atom_id res chain seq x y z
N MET A 1 1.00 -18.89 -62.65
CA MET A 1 0.18 -18.13 -61.68
C MET A 1 1.00 -17.96 -60.42
N GLN A 2 1.33 -16.72 -60.02
CA GLN A 2 2.03 -16.47 -58.76
C GLN A 2 1.01 -16.24 -57.65
N VAL A 3 1.16 -16.95 -56.53
CA VAL A 3 0.31 -16.77 -55.35
C VAL A 3 0.77 -15.50 -54.62
N PRO A 4 -0.12 -14.56 -54.26
CA PRO A 4 0.28 -13.35 -53.56
C PRO A 4 0.73 -13.67 -52.13
N THR A 5 1.99 -13.36 -51.81
CA THR A 5 2.55 -13.51 -50.47
C THR A 5 1.91 -12.51 -49.52
N THR A 6 1.04 -12.97 -48.61
CA THR A 6 0.45 -12.12 -47.57
C THR A 6 1.52 -11.70 -46.57
N ALA A 7 1.94 -10.43 -46.62
CA ALA A 7 2.91 -9.88 -45.68
C ALA A 7 2.38 -9.99 -44.23
N PRO A 8 3.21 -10.36 -43.25
CA PRO A 8 2.78 -10.45 -41.86
C PRO A 8 2.43 -9.05 -41.34
N VAL A 9 1.16 -8.89 -40.93
CA VAL A 9 0.70 -7.67 -40.26
C VAL A 9 1.50 -7.51 -38.97
N LYS A 10 2.45 -6.56 -38.97
CA LYS A 10 3.12 -6.10 -37.77
C LYS A 10 2.06 -5.48 -36.85
N LEU A 11 1.54 -6.29 -35.94
CA LEU A 11 0.83 -5.84 -34.74
C LEU A 11 1.80 -4.98 -33.93
N THR A 12 1.85 -3.69 -34.26
CA THR A 12 2.61 -2.69 -33.52
C THR A 12 2.16 -2.76 -32.07
N ALA A 13 3.11 -2.97 -31.16
CA ALA A 13 2.81 -3.18 -29.76
C ALA A 13 2.05 -1.96 -29.23
N GLN A 14 0.74 -2.13 -28.98
CA GLN A 14 -0.19 -1.06 -28.63
C GLN A 14 0.25 -0.40 -27.33
N HIS A 15 1.04 0.67 -27.47
CA HIS A 15 1.58 1.42 -26.35
C HIS A 15 0.41 2.16 -25.71
N SER A 16 0.06 1.80 -24.47
CA SER A 16 -1.05 2.47 -23.78
C SER A 16 -0.73 3.96 -23.66
N PRO A 17 -1.69 4.87 -23.97
CA PRO A 17 -1.44 6.30 -24.01
C PRO A 17 -0.86 6.77 -22.67
N LEU A 18 0.08 7.73 -22.74
CA LEU A 18 0.88 8.20 -21.61
C LEU A 18 0.00 8.57 -20.40
N GLY A 19 -1.13 9.24 -20.65
CA GLY A 19 -2.10 9.64 -19.62
C GLY A 19 -2.62 8.47 -18.77
N GLY A 20 -2.98 7.33 -19.38
CA GLY A 20 -3.48 6.17 -18.63
C GLY A 20 -2.43 5.55 -17.69
N ARG A 21 -1.13 5.71 -18.02
CA ARG A 21 -0.02 5.31 -17.17
C ARG A 21 0.22 6.30 -16.04
N LEU A 22 0.20 7.60 -16.35
CA LEU A 22 0.38 8.66 -15.34
C LEU A 22 -0.76 8.65 -14.31
N VAL A 23 -2.02 8.49 -14.72
CA VAL A 23 -3.16 8.33 -13.81
C VAL A 23 -2.95 7.13 -12.88
N ALA A 24 -2.49 5.98 -13.40
CA ALA A 24 -2.17 4.81 -12.58
C ALA A 24 -1.08 5.10 -11.53
N GLY A 25 0.00 5.80 -11.94
CA GLY A 25 1.11 6.15 -11.07
C GLY A 25 0.78 7.19 -10.00
N LEU A 26 -0.04 8.18 -10.36
CA LEU A 26 -0.48 9.25 -9.47
C LEU A 26 -1.52 8.73 -8.47
N VAL A 27 -2.59 8.08 -8.93
CA VAL A 27 -3.70 7.64 -8.07
C VAL A 27 -3.30 6.41 -7.24
N GLY A 28 -2.83 5.34 -7.88
CA GLY A 28 -2.39 4.12 -7.17
C GLY A 28 -1.18 4.37 -6.26
N GLY A 29 -0.33 5.34 -6.64
CA GLY A 29 0.79 5.82 -5.83
C GLY A 29 0.39 6.68 -4.65
N PHE A 30 -0.62 7.54 -4.82
CA PHE A 30 -1.16 8.35 -3.73
C PHE A 30 -1.77 7.46 -2.66
N ILE A 31 -2.58 6.46 -3.04
CA ILE A 31 -3.13 5.46 -2.11
C ILE A 31 -2.01 4.74 -1.35
N LEU A 32 -0.95 4.32 -2.05
CA LEU A 32 0.23 3.66 -1.47
C LEU A 32 0.95 4.55 -0.45
N ALA A 33 1.17 5.82 -0.81
CA ALA A 33 1.84 6.80 0.02
C ALA A 33 1.04 7.17 1.26
N VAL A 34 -0.29 7.38 1.13
CA VAL A 34 -1.20 7.62 2.27
C VAL A 34 -1.17 6.42 3.22
N LEU A 35 -1.31 5.20 2.70
CA LEU A 35 -1.34 3.98 3.52
C LEU A 35 -0.03 3.80 4.29
N ALA A 36 1.12 3.95 3.62
CA ALA A 36 2.44 3.85 4.25
C ALA A 36 2.70 4.95 5.29
N ALA A 37 2.28 6.20 5.05
CA ALA A 37 2.44 7.31 5.99
C ALA A 37 1.55 7.18 7.24
N ASN A 38 0.38 6.57 7.11
CA ASN A 38 -0.46 6.20 8.25
C ASN A 38 0.19 5.06 9.05
N ILE A 39 0.69 4.02 8.39
CA ILE A 39 1.42 2.91 9.05
C ILE A 39 2.66 3.43 9.80
N SER A 40 3.44 4.34 9.21
CA SER A 40 4.60 4.94 9.89
C SER A 40 4.19 5.79 11.09
N SER A 41 3.10 6.55 10.99
CA SER A 41 2.56 7.33 12.12
C SER A 41 2.12 6.41 13.27
N VAL A 42 1.45 5.30 12.98
CA VAL A 42 1.01 4.31 13.99
C VAL A 42 2.19 3.59 14.64
N LEU A 43 3.22 3.20 13.87
CA LEU A 43 4.39 2.47 14.36
C LEU A 43 5.36 3.34 15.17
N PHE A 44 5.70 4.52 14.64
CA PHE A 44 6.71 5.41 15.23
C PHE A 44 6.11 6.48 16.15
N GLY A 45 4.79 6.69 16.11
CA GLY A 45 4.08 7.58 17.03
C GLY A 45 4.20 7.14 18.49
N ASP A 46 4.09 8.13 19.37
CA ASP A 46 3.86 7.93 20.80
C ASP A 46 2.34 7.90 21.03
N VAL A 47 1.84 6.76 21.50
CA VAL A 47 0.42 6.51 21.80
C VAL A 47 -0.07 7.23 23.06
N THR A 48 0.83 7.87 23.81
CA THR A 48 0.53 8.55 25.08
C THR A 48 0.69 10.07 24.99
N ALA A 49 1.32 10.57 23.93
CA ALA A 49 1.43 11.99 23.66
C ALA A 49 0.12 12.55 23.09
N LYS A 50 -0.33 13.71 23.61
CA LYS A 50 -1.48 14.44 23.04
C LYS A 50 -1.19 15.02 21.65
N GLU A 51 0.09 15.25 21.33
CA GLU A 51 0.55 15.73 20.03
C GLU A 51 1.64 14.82 19.49
N GLN A 52 1.58 14.55 18.19
CA GLN A 52 2.56 13.71 17.52
C GLN A 52 3.86 14.49 17.31
N SER A 53 4.98 13.93 17.80
CA SER A 53 6.31 14.55 17.67
C SER A 53 6.62 14.97 16.24
N VAL A 54 7.18 16.19 16.09
CA VAL A 54 7.61 16.78 14.80
C VAL A 54 8.45 15.79 13.99
N THR A 55 9.31 15.00 14.64
CA THR A 55 10.14 13.97 14.01
C THR A 55 9.31 12.86 13.35
N VAL A 56 8.26 12.36 14.01
CA VAL A 56 7.39 11.29 13.48
C VAL A 56 6.55 11.81 12.30
N THR A 57 6.07 13.04 12.42
CA THR A 57 5.38 13.75 11.34
C THR A 57 6.31 13.95 10.14
N ALA A 58 7.54 14.42 10.34
CA ALA A 58 8.54 14.59 9.29
C ALA A 58 8.88 13.25 8.60
N VAL A 59 9.10 12.17 9.37
CA VAL A 59 9.33 10.82 8.83
C VAL A 59 8.16 10.37 7.94
N SER A 60 6.92 10.56 8.39
CA SER A 60 5.73 10.15 7.64
C SER A 60 5.52 10.99 6.37
N VAL A 61 5.86 12.28 6.40
CA VAL A 61 5.88 13.16 5.21
C VAL A 61 6.96 12.73 4.21
N ILE A 62 8.17 12.37 4.67
CA ILE A 62 9.25 11.87 3.81
C ILE A 62 8.85 10.53 3.16
N ILE A 63 8.26 9.62 3.92
CA ILE A 63 7.74 8.33 3.41
C ILE A 63 6.64 8.58 2.37
N PHE A 64 5.71 9.49 2.64
CA PHE A 64 4.65 9.87 1.70
C PHE A 64 5.22 10.35 0.37
N PHE A 65 6.03 11.43 0.37
CA PHE A 65 6.55 12.00 -0.87
C PHE A 65 7.54 11.07 -1.57
N GLY A 66 8.32 10.28 -0.83
CA GLY A 66 9.24 9.28 -1.40
C GLY A 66 8.50 8.16 -2.15
N LEU A 67 7.47 7.57 -1.55
CA LEU A 67 6.68 6.52 -2.20
C LEU A 67 5.82 7.05 -3.34
N TRP A 68 5.28 8.26 -3.22
CA TRP A 68 4.52 8.91 -4.29
C TRP A 68 5.40 9.33 -5.48
N ALA A 69 6.58 9.90 -5.23
CA ALA A 69 7.52 10.23 -6.31
C ALA A 69 8.02 8.97 -7.02
N THR A 70 8.35 7.91 -6.27
CA THR A 70 8.79 6.65 -6.88
C THR A 70 7.70 5.95 -7.69
N SER A 71 6.42 5.98 -7.27
CA SER A 71 5.31 5.44 -8.07
C SER A 71 5.12 6.18 -9.40
N VAL A 72 5.25 7.51 -9.40
CA VAL A 72 5.21 8.33 -10.62
C VAL A 72 6.39 8.02 -11.54
N ILE A 73 7.61 7.90 -11.00
CA ILE A 73 8.80 7.47 -11.77
C ILE A 73 8.60 6.07 -12.38
N PHE A 74 8.05 5.12 -11.61
CA PHE A 74 7.71 3.80 -12.14
C PHE A 74 6.69 3.87 -13.28
N ALA A 75 5.65 4.69 -13.15
CA ALA A 75 4.64 4.85 -14.20
C ALA A 75 5.21 5.42 -15.51
N ILE A 76 6.10 6.42 -15.42
CA ILE A 76 6.84 7.00 -16.55
C ILE A 76 7.73 5.95 -17.24
N LYS A 77 8.29 4.99 -16.50
CA LYS A 77 9.17 3.92 -17.04
C LYS A 77 8.46 2.63 -17.52
N ALA A 78 7.23 2.32 -17.10
CA ALA A 78 6.66 0.95 -17.15
C ALA A 78 5.99 0.43 -18.45
N ASN A 79 5.94 1.20 -19.54
CA ASN A 79 5.33 0.89 -20.86
C ASN A 79 3.82 0.59 -20.94
N ARG A 80 3.23 -0.28 -20.11
CA ARG A 80 1.77 -0.56 -20.07
C ARG A 80 1.13 -0.12 -18.76
N ALA A 81 0.00 0.60 -18.82
CA ALA A 81 -0.74 1.05 -17.64
C ALA A 81 -1.16 -0.09 -16.70
N ALA A 82 -1.62 -1.22 -17.23
CA ALA A 82 -2.04 -2.38 -16.44
C ALA A 82 -0.89 -2.97 -15.59
N LYS A 83 0.35 -2.91 -16.07
CA LYS A 83 1.54 -3.39 -15.32
C LYS A 83 1.88 -2.46 -14.14
N VAL A 84 1.57 -1.17 -14.25
CA VAL A 84 1.70 -0.18 -13.16
C VAL A 84 0.67 -0.48 -12.07
N TRP A 85 -0.61 -0.53 -12.45
CA TRP A 85 -1.72 -0.81 -11.54
C TRP A 85 -1.52 -2.13 -10.78
N ARG A 86 -1.18 -3.23 -11.48
CA ARG A 86 -0.88 -4.52 -10.83
C ARG A 86 0.19 -4.40 -9.74
N ARG A 87 1.30 -3.71 -10.03
CA ARG A 87 2.38 -3.53 -9.04
C ARG A 87 1.93 -2.70 -7.85
N LEU A 88 1.25 -1.58 -8.08
CA LEU A 88 0.78 -0.70 -7.01
C LEU A 88 -0.29 -1.37 -6.14
N PHE A 89 -1.22 -2.13 -6.72
CA PHE A 89 -2.19 -2.89 -5.95
C PHE A 89 -1.55 -4.01 -5.12
N ILE A 90 -0.56 -4.74 -5.67
CA ILE A 90 0.19 -5.73 -4.88
C ILE A 90 0.96 -5.07 -3.73
N SER A 91 1.61 -3.92 -3.95
CA SER A 91 2.28 -3.17 -2.88
C SER A 91 1.30 -2.67 -1.80
N ASN A 92 0.14 -2.16 -2.20
CA ASN A 92 -0.93 -1.77 -1.28
C ASN A 92 -1.47 -2.97 -0.49
N ALA A 93 -1.58 -4.16 -1.10
CA ALA A 93 -1.96 -5.37 -0.41
C ALA A 93 -0.93 -5.77 0.66
N CYS A 94 0.36 -5.75 0.34
CA CYS A 94 1.44 -6.02 1.30
C CYS A 94 1.40 -5.05 2.50
N LEU A 95 1.21 -3.75 2.26
CA LEU A 95 1.06 -2.75 3.32
C LEU A 95 -0.22 -2.96 4.14
N SER A 96 -1.33 -3.34 3.51
CA SER A 96 -2.58 -3.65 4.23
C SER A 96 -2.43 -4.86 5.15
N PHE A 97 -1.72 -5.91 4.72
CA PHE A 97 -1.36 -7.04 5.59
C PHE A 97 -0.32 -6.71 6.68
N ALA A 98 0.33 -5.54 6.60
CA ALA A 98 1.17 -5.02 7.69
C ALA A 98 0.38 -4.23 8.76
N LEU A 99 -0.84 -3.76 8.46
CA LEU A 99 -1.72 -3.08 9.44
C LEU A 99 -2.04 -3.94 10.69
N PRO A 100 -2.37 -5.23 10.60
CA PRO A 100 -2.55 -6.09 11.78
C PRO A 100 -1.32 -6.10 12.70
N LEU A 101 -0.12 -6.21 12.12
CA LEU A 101 1.15 -6.21 12.86
C LEU A 101 1.41 -4.85 13.50
N ALA A 102 1.15 -3.75 12.79
CA ALA A 102 1.26 -2.40 13.34
C ALA A 102 0.31 -2.18 14.52
N GLY A 103 -0.95 -2.61 14.41
CA GLY A 103 -1.91 -2.55 15.50
C GLY A 103 -1.45 -3.31 16.75
N PHE A 104 -0.93 -4.53 16.58
CA PHE A 104 -0.43 -5.34 17.69
C PHE A 104 0.80 -4.72 18.36
N ILE A 105 1.77 -4.23 17.57
CA ILE A 105 2.96 -3.54 18.09
C ILE A 105 2.57 -2.28 18.87
N THR A 106 1.65 -1.47 18.34
CA THR A 106 1.24 -0.20 18.95
C THR A 106 0.40 -0.41 20.21
N ALA A 107 -0.47 -1.42 20.24
CA ALA A 107 -1.14 -1.85 21.47
C ALA A 107 -0.13 -2.31 22.54
N GLY A 108 0.84 -3.15 22.16
CA GLY A 108 1.91 -3.61 23.06
C GLY A 108 2.75 -2.47 23.63
N LYS A 109 3.13 -1.48 22.80
CA LYS A 109 3.84 -0.26 23.24
C LYS A 109 3.04 0.51 24.30
N ALA A 110 1.73 0.67 24.12
CA ALA A 110 0.87 1.35 25.09
C ALA A 110 0.85 0.62 26.44
N VAL A 111 0.55 -0.69 26.44
CA VAL A 111 0.48 -1.50 27.66
C VAL A 111 1.81 -1.46 28.42
N HIS A 112 2.93 -1.66 27.72
CA HIS A 112 4.26 -1.62 28.31
C HIS A 112 4.58 -0.27 28.95
N HIS A 113 4.25 0.84 28.30
CA HIS A 113 4.48 2.19 28.84
C HIS A 113 3.76 2.42 30.17
N PHE A 114 2.48 2.03 30.30
CA PHE A 114 1.73 2.20 31.55
C PHE A 114 2.15 1.18 32.63
N ALA A 115 2.46 -0.06 32.25
CA ALA A 115 2.94 -1.09 33.17
C ALA A 115 4.26 -0.69 33.84
N VAL A 116 5.24 -0.20 33.07
CA VAL A 116 6.55 0.25 33.61
C VAL A 116 6.42 1.49 34.51
N LYS A 117 5.37 2.30 34.33
CA LYS A 117 5.08 3.46 35.20
C LYS A 117 4.33 3.10 36.48
N GLY A 118 3.94 1.84 36.67
CA GLY A 118 3.14 1.39 37.83
C GLY A 118 1.64 1.73 37.72
N HIS A 119 1.17 2.13 36.54
CA HIS A 119 -0.24 2.48 36.29
C HIS A 119 -1.02 1.23 35.86
N GLU A 120 -1.13 0.23 36.74
CA GLU A 120 -1.65 -1.10 36.41
C GLU A 120 -3.08 -1.08 35.83
N LEU A 121 -3.97 -0.23 36.37
CA LEU A 121 -5.34 -0.07 35.87
C LEU A 121 -5.38 0.51 34.44
N GLU A 122 -4.50 1.48 34.14
CA GLU A 122 -4.40 2.05 32.80
C GLU A 122 -3.77 1.06 31.83
N ALA A 123 -2.76 0.28 32.27
CA ALA A 123 -2.16 -0.79 31.47
C ALA A 123 -3.18 -1.89 31.12
N ALA A 124 -4.01 -2.32 32.07
CA ALA A 124 -5.08 -3.28 31.83
C ALA A 124 -6.15 -2.72 30.88
N THR A 125 -6.54 -1.45 31.06
CA THR A 125 -7.49 -0.76 30.17
C THR A 125 -6.95 -0.66 28.74
N MET A 126 -5.68 -0.28 28.57
CA MET A 126 -5.01 -0.21 27.27
C MET A 126 -4.77 -1.59 26.65
N ALA A 127 -4.65 -2.66 27.44
CA ALA A 127 -4.57 -4.02 26.92
C ALA A 127 -5.91 -4.46 26.32
N GLY A 128 -7.02 -4.18 26.99
CA GLY A 128 -8.36 -4.43 26.47
C GLY A 128 -8.69 -3.59 25.24
N ALA A 129 -8.59 -2.26 25.36
CA ALA A 129 -8.91 -1.32 24.28
C ALA A 129 -7.96 -1.47 23.08
N GLY A 130 -6.65 -1.60 23.34
CA GLY A 130 -5.62 -1.83 22.32
C GLY A 130 -5.76 -3.19 21.65
N GLY A 131 -6.14 -4.23 22.38
CA GLY A 131 -6.46 -5.55 21.81
C GLY A 131 -7.65 -5.49 20.86
N ILE A 132 -8.74 -4.83 21.25
CA ILE A 132 -9.93 -4.62 20.39
C ILE A 132 -9.54 -3.81 19.15
N ALA A 133 -8.78 -2.72 19.31
CA ALA A 133 -8.30 -1.90 18.20
C ALA A 133 -7.39 -2.70 17.24
N ALA A 134 -6.49 -3.54 17.76
CA ALA A 134 -5.64 -4.42 16.96
C ALA A 134 -6.44 -5.50 16.21
N ILE A 135 -7.49 -6.05 16.80
CA ILE A 135 -8.41 -6.97 16.12
C ILE A 135 -9.16 -6.26 14.99
N LEU A 136 -9.74 -5.08 15.24
CA LEU A 136 -10.47 -4.31 14.23
C LEU A 136 -9.54 -3.86 13.08
N LEU A 137 -8.35 -3.36 13.41
CA LEU A 137 -7.33 -2.99 12.42
C LEU A 137 -6.80 -4.21 11.66
N GLY A 138 -6.72 -5.36 12.34
CA GLY A 138 -6.36 -6.65 11.75
C GLY A 138 -7.37 -7.15 10.72
N ILE A 139 -8.66 -7.11 11.08
CA ILE A 139 -9.79 -7.40 10.18
C ILE A 139 -9.75 -6.45 8.98
N LEU A 140 -9.67 -5.13 9.23
CA LEU A 140 -9.64 -4.12 8.16
C LEU A 140 -8.45 -4.33 7.22
N GLY A 141 -7.24 -4.51 7.77
CA GLY A 141 -6.02 -4.73 7.00
C GLY A 141 -6.04 -6.04 6.20
N PHE A 142 -6.61 -7.11 6.75
CA PHE A 142 -6.79 -8.37 6.05
C PHE A 142 -7.75 -8.25 4.87
N PHE A 143 -8.96 -7.69 5.07
CA PHE A 143 -9.93 -7.53 3.99
C PHE A 143 -9.46 -6.54 2.92
N LEU A 144 -8.89 -5.41 3.31
CA LEU A 144 -8.33 -4.43 2.39
C LEU A 144 -7.15 -5.02 1.59
N GLY A 145 -6.29 -5.80 2.25
CA GLY A 145 -5.20 -6.55 1.63
C GLY A 145 -5.68 -7.59 0.64
N ALA A 146 -6.70 -8.38 1.00
CA ALA A 146 -7.30 -9.37 0.11
C ALA A 146 -7.96 -8.72 -1.13
N ILE A 147 -8.66 -7.60 -0.96
CA ILE A 147 -9.27 -6.85 -2.07
C ILE A 147 -8.18 -6.31 -3.00
N PHE A 148 -7.17 -5.60 -2.48
CA PHE A 148 -6.08 -5.08 -3.31
C PHE A 148 -5.26 -6.19 -3.97
N LEU A 149 -5.05 -7.33 -3.30
CA LEU A 149 -4.36 -8.48 -3.90
C LEU A 149 -5.18 -9.06 -5.06
N THR A 150 -6.48 -9.26 -4.85
CA THR A 150 -7.40 -9.82 -5.86
C THR A 150 -7.49 -8.90 -7.08
N VAL A 151 -7.72 -7.60 -6.86
CA VAL A 151 -7.75 -6.59 -7.94
C VAL A 151 -6.39 -6.52 -8.65
N GLY A 152 -5.28 -6.51 -7.89
CA GLY A 152 -3.93 -6.47 -8.45
C GLY A 152 -3.56 -7.70 -9.29
N LEU A 153 -4.06 -8.89 -8.94
CA LEU A 153 -3.87 -10.13 -9.71
C LEU A 153 -4.77 -10.21 -10.96
N LEU A 154 -5.98 -9.64 -10.89
CA LEU A 154 -6.91 -9.56 -12.04
C LEU A 154 -6.48 -8.50 -13.05
N VAL A 155 -5.97 -7.35 -12.60
CA VAL A 155 -5.51 -6.26 -13.47
C VAL A 155 -4.27 -6.69 -14.25
N GLY A 156 -4.35 -6.58 -15.57
CA GLY A 156 -3.23 -6.94 -16.46
C GLY A 156 -3.05 -8.45 -16.66
N ARG A 157 -4.08 -9.26 -16.39
CA ARG A 157 -4.19 -10.62 -16.93
C ARG A 157 -4.54 -10.56 -18.43
N ASP A 158 -3.64 -9.96 -19.21
CA ASP A 158 -3.68 -10.01 -20.68
C ASP A 158 -3.72 -11.49 -21.07
N LYS A 159 -4.72 -11.88 -21.88
CA LYS A 159 -4.84 -13.26 -22.37
C LYS A 159 -3.52 -13.62 -23.07
N GLN A 160 -2.87 -14.70 -22.64
CA GLN A 160 -1.82 -15.32 -23.45
C GLN A 160 -2.44 -15.60 -24.82
N LYS A 161 -1.87 -15.01 -25.87
CA LYS A 161 -2.17 -15.45 -27.24
C LYS A 161 -1.55 -16.83 -27.42
N THR A 162 -2.36 -17.85 -27.17
CA THR A 162 -2.16 -19.18 -27.75
C THR A 162 -2.44 -19.08 -29.25
N GLY A 163 -1.46 -19.45 -30.08
CA GLY A 163 -1.48 -19.26 -31.54
C GLY A 163 -0.62 -18.08 -31.97
#